data_AF-A0A4Y9YMH0-F1
#
_entry.id   AF-A0A4Y9YMH0-F1
#
_cell.length_a   1.000
_cell.length_b   1.000
_cell.length_c   1.000
_cell.angle_alpha   90.00
_cell.angle_beta   90.00
_cell.angle_gamma   90.00
#
_symmetry.space_group_name_H-M   'P 1'
#
loop_
_entity.id
_entity.type
_entity.pdbx_description
1 polymer ?
#
loop_
_entity_poly.entity_id
_entity_poly.type
_entity_poly.pdbx_seq_one_letter_code
_entity_poly.pdbx_strand_id
1 'polypeptide(L)'
;MGIHRTSRIDKMTLRRAYLTRSKACHPDKFPDDPEATRAFQKVSVAYDVLSKPSSKRLYDSQPPQSYDIFATRPIPPVQETFRSVIIGVFNDLLDGDLDMVRSLLRTVNDLNPSLRIGEEGINSVLVSLQAIRERALTCRTCILALHHELTHLLEVQRAFHDLSYFDIRRRSCLTIRLARLTVSLPIALERALTEQNADDIYAADGTRDGVGGADRTALMNARVYRLLRGLVHVLERMEHVLK
;
A
#
# COMPACT_ATOMS: atom_id res chain seq x y z
N MET A 1 21.01 -24.96 1.26
CA MET A 1 20.92 -26.19 2.10
C MET A 1 21.34 -27.46 1.39
N GLY A 2 21.30 -27.55 0.06
CA GLY A 2 21.76 -28.75 -0.66
C GLY A 2 20.84 -29.96 -0.50
N ILE A 3 19.55 -29.72 -0.25
CA ILE A 3 18.51 -30.73 -0.17
C ILE A 3 17.59 -30.55 -1.38
N HIS A 4 17.16 -31.63 -2.01
CA HIS A 4 16.21 -31.57 -3.13
C HIS A 4 14.83 -31.11 -2.67
N ARG A 5 14.16 -30.30 -3.50
CA ARG A 5 12.77 -29.86 -3.28
C ARG A 5 11.86 -31.09 -3.32
N THR A 6 11.38 -31.51 -2.16
CA THR A 6 10.49 -32.66 -2.00
C THR A 6 9.34 -32.29 -1.09
N SER A 7 8.16 -32.90 -1.28
CA SER A 7 6.94 -32.56 -0.54
C SER A 7 7.08 -32.80 0.97
N ARG A 8 7.87 -33.80 1.38
CA ARG A 8 8.17 -34.12 2.78
C ARG A 8 9.69 -34.19 2.98
N ILE A 9 10.21 -33.32 3.84
CA ILE A 9 11.64 -33.31 4.20
C ILE A 9 11.77 -34.05 5.53
N ASP A 10 12.68 -35.01 5.60
CA ASP A 10 12.97 -35.69 6.86
C ASP A 10 13.74 -34.76 7.81
N LYS A 11 13.27 -34.65 9.06
CA LYS A 11 13.82 -33.71 10.06
C LYS A 11 15.30 -33.99 10.36
N MET A 12 15.70 -35.26 10.35
CA MET A 12 17.09 -35.63 10.61
C MET A 12 18.00 -35.21 9.45
N THR A 13 17.57 -35.42 8.20
CA THR A 13 18.32 -34.93 7.03
C THR A 13 18.45 -33.41 7.00
N LEU A 14 17.38 -32.68 7.34
CA LEU A 14 17.40 -31.22 7.43
C LEU A 14 18.37 -30.72 8.50
N ARG A 15 18.32 -31.30 9.71
CA ARG A 15 19.21 -30.95 10.82
C ARG A 15 20.67 -31.25 10.48
N ARG A 16 20.95 -32.38 9.83
CA ARG A 16 22.31 -32.73 9.40
C ARG A 16 22.84 -31.72 8.38
N ALA A 17 22.04 -31.39 7.36
CA ALA A 17 22.43 -30.42 6.34
C ALA A 17 22.68 -29.02 6.94
N TYR A 18 21.84 -28.59 7.89
CA TYR A 18 22.04 -27.35 8.63
C TYR A 18 23.38 -27.36 9.37
N LEU A 19 23.64 -28.37 10.21
CA LEU A 19 24.90 -28.46 10.97
C LEU A 19 26.14 -28.46 10.07
N THR A 20 26.11 -29.21 8.97
CA THR A 20 27.22 -29.24 8.01
C THR A 20 27.48 -27.88 7.38
N ARG A 21 26.41 -27.16 6.97
CA ARG A 21 26.53 -25.85 6.33
C ARG A 21 26.91 -24.76 7.33
N SER A 22 26.28 -24.73 8.50
CA SER A 22 26.61 -23.78 9.58
C SER A 22 28.06 -23.89 10.03
N LYS A 23 28.62 -25.10 10.11
CA LYS A 23 30.05 -25.30 10.42
C LYS A 23 30.99 -24.79 9.32
N ALA A 24 30.53 -24.79 8.07
CA ALA A 24 31.32 -24.35 6.92
C ALA A 24 31.35 -22.82 6.75
N CYS A 25 30.36 -22.11 7.29
CA CYS A 25 30.26 -20.65 7.23
C CYS A 25 30.26 -19.98 8.61
N HIS A 26 30.68 -20.68 9.67
CA HIS A 26 30.63 -20.15 11.03
C HIS A 26 31.54 -18.91 11.17
N PRO A 27 31.04 -17.79 11.75
CA PRO A 27 31.83 -16.56 11.86
C PRO A 27 33.10 -16.74 12.71
N ASP A 28 33.10 -17.65 13.68
CA ASP A 28 34.28 -18.00 14.49
C ASP A 28 35.44 -18.61 13.68
N LYS A 29 35.13 -19.24 12.52
CA LYS A 29 36.17 -19.78 11.63
C LYS A 29 36.67 -18.77 10.61
N PHE A 30 35.86 -17.75 10.32
CA PHE A 30 36.13 -16.75 9.28
C PHE A 30 35.72 -15.35 9.78
N PRO A 31 36.43 -14.81 10.79
CA PRO A 31 36.06 -13.56 11.45
C PRO A 31 36.16 -12.33 10.53
N ASP A 32 37.07 -12.35 9.55
CA ASP A 32 37.32 -11.22 8.64
C ASP A 32 36.53 -11.31 7.32
N ASP A 33 35.74 -12.38 7.10
CA ASP A 33 34.97 -12.57 5.88
C ASP A 33 33.47 -12.19 6.07
N PRO A 34 33.02 -11.04 5.55
CA PRO A 34 31.62 -10.65 5.62
C PRO A 34 30.69 -11.58 4.83
N GLU A 35 31.19 -12.27 3.79
CA GLU A 35 30.40 -13.23 3.02
C GLU A 35 30.13 -14.53 3.80
N ALA A 36 31.06 -14.96 4.67
CA ALA A 36 30.85 -16.10 5.56
C ALA A 36 29.68 -15.83 6.53
N THR A 37 29.66 -14.64 7.13
CA THR A 37 28.56 -14.19 8.00
C THR A 37 27.22 -14.17 7.25
N ARG A 38 27.21 -13.65 6.02
CA ARG A 38 26.00 -13.61 5.18
C ARG A 38 25.54 -15.01 4.79
N ALA A 39 26.47 -15.93 4.48
CA ALA A 39 26.16 -17.32 4.17
C ALA A 39 25.58 -18.05 5.39
N PHE A 40 26.10 -17.81 6.59
CA PHE A 40 25.55 -18.34 7.84
C PHE A 40 24.12 -17.87 8.07
N GLN A 41 23.86 -16.58 7.94
CA GLN A 41 22.50 -16.02 8.05
C GLN A 41 21.53 -16.69 7.05
N LYS A 42 21.94 -16.86 5.78
CA LYS A 42 21.12 -17.55 4.77
C LYS A 42 20.81 -19.00 5.15
N VAL A 43 21.78 -19.71 5.73
CA VAL A 43 21.62 -21.11 6.17
C VAL A 43 20.65 -21.21 7.34
N SER A 44 20.71 -20.28 8.30
CA SER A 44 19.77 -20.20 9.43
C SER A 44 18.34 -19.92 8.98
N VAL A 45 18.13 -18.91 8.12
CA VAL A 45 16.81 -18.61 7.54
C VAL A 45 16.22 -19.82 6.82
N ALA A 46 17.04 -20.50 6.01
CA ALA A 46 16.59 -21.67 5.28
C ALA A 46 16.19 -22.82 6.22
N TYR A 47 16.90 -23.01 7.34
CA TYR A 47 16.51 -24.01 8.33
C TYR A 47 15.19 -23.65 9.00
N ASP A 48 14.99 -22.39 9.40
CA ASP A 48 13.79 -21.95 10.10
C ASP A 48 12.53 -22.13 9.25
N VAL A 49 12.59 -21.73 7.97
CA VAL A 49 11.48 -21.90 7.02
C VAL A 49 11.18 -23.38 6.77
N LEU A 50 12.21 -24.22 6.61
CA LEU A 50 12.04 -25.64 6.30
C LEU A 50 11.70 -26.50 7.53
N SER A 51 12.03 -26.03 8.74
CA SER A 51 11.83 -26.78 10.00
C SER A 51 10.35 -26.89 10.38
N LYS A 52 9.57 -25.82 10.14
CA LYS A 52 8.13 -25.77 10.44
C LYS A 52 7.33 -26.12 9.19
N PRO A 53 6.42 -27.12 9.23
CA PRO A 53 5.65 -27.52 8.06
C PRO A 53 4.72 -26.42 7.56
N SER A 54 4.23 -25.54 8.44
CA SER A 54 3.44 -24.36 8.08
C SER A 54 4.25 -23.34 7.27
N SER A 55 5.43 -22.96 7.77
CA SER A 55 6.34 -22.01 7.10
C SER A 55 6.80 -22.53 5.74
N LYS A 56 7.08 -23.83 5.63
CA LYS A 56 7.42 -24.48 4.35
C LYS A 56 6.27 -24.36 3.33
N ARG A 57 5.03 -24.67 3.74
CA ARG A 57 3.87 -24.59 2.82
C ARG A 57 3.67 -23.18 2.30
N LEU A 58 3.80 -22.17 3.17
CA LEU A 58 3.71 -20.77 2.77
C LEU A 58 4.78 -20.42 1.73
N TYR A 59 6.03 -20.79 2.01
CA TYR A 59 7.13 -20.58 1.07
C TYR A 59 6.91 -21.29 -0.27
N ASP A 60 6.42 -22.54 -0.26
CA ASP A 60 6.13 -23.31 -1.48
C ASP A 60 4.92 -22.77 -2.26
N SER A 61 3.97 -22.12 -1.59
CA SER A 61 2.76 -21.53 -2.19
C SER A 61 2.98 -20.16 -2.82
N GLN A 62 4.08 -19.49 -2.48
CA GLN A 62 4.37 -18.14 -2.96
C GLN A 62 5.04 -18.25 -4.35
N PRO A 63 4.47 -17.65 -5.41
CA PRO A 63 5.12 -17.62 -6.71
C PRO A 63 6.42 -16.80 -6.61
N PRO A 64 7.46 -17.13 -7.39
CA PRO A 64 8.79 -16.52 -7.28
C PRO A 64 8.84 -15.01 -7.59
N GLN A 65 7.71 -14.34 -7.84
CA GLN A 65 7.65 -12.92 -8.25
C GLN A 65 6.62 -12.05 -7.52
N SER A 66 5.88 -12.52 -6.50
CA SER A 66 4.97 -11.61 -5.77
C SER A 66 5.70 -10.92 -4.61
N TYR A 67 6.45 -9.87 -4.93
CA TYR A 67 6.75 -8.80 -3.98
C TYR A 67 5.46 -7.99 -3.83
N ASP A 68 4.59 -8.39 -2.90
CA ASP A 68 3.38 -7.63 -2.66
C ASP A 68 3.74 -6.44 -1.76
N ILE A 69 3.94 -5.26 -2.38
CA ILE A 69 4.34 -4.01 -1.71
C ILE A 69 3.32 -3.60 -0.63
N PHE A 70 2.09 -4.10 -0.72
CA PHE A 70 0.96 -3.74 0.14
C PHE A 70 0.49 -4.87 1.08
N ALA A 71 1.15 -6.04 1.10
CA ALA A 71 0.71 -7.13 1.97
C ALA A 71 1.16 -6.93 3.44
N THR A 72 0.20 -6.70 4.32
CA THR A 72 0.32 -6.55 5.77
C THR A 72 0.53 -7.87 6.54
N ARG A 73 1.30 -8.85 6.02
CA ARG A 73 1.51 -10.15 6.72
C ARG A 73 2.96 -10.48 7.10
N PRO A 74 3.17 -11.14 8.26
CA PRO A 74 4.49 -11.35 8.84
C PRO A 74 5.26 -12.50 8.15
N ILE A 75 6.48 -12.21 7.72
CA ILE A 75 7.46 -13.15 7.15
C ILE A 75 8.48 -13.49 8.26
N PRO A 76 8.81 -14.77 8.56
CA PRO A 76 9.67 -15.16 9.71
C PRO A 76 11.19 -15.24 9.34
N PRO A 77 12.14 -15.54 10.26
CA PRO A 77 12.59 -14.65 11.34
C PRO A 77 14.15 -14.67 11.51
N VAL A 78 14.94 -13.84 10.81
CA VAL A 78 16.36 -13.59 11.21
C VAL A 78 16.80 -12.12 11.01
N GLN A 79 16.02 -11.32 10.28
CA GLN A 79 16.18 -9.86 10.21
C GLN A 79 15.06 -9.13 10.96
N GLU A 80 14.34 -9.87 11.80
CA GLU A 80 13.08 -9.49 12.42
C GLU A 80 13.22 -8.24 13.30
N THR A 81 14.30 -8.03 14.04
CA THR A 81 14.31 -6.86 14.94
C THR A 81 14.39 -5.55 14.17
N PHE A 82 15.38 -5.38 13.29
CA PHE A 82 15.55 -4.10 12.60
C PHE A 82 14.46 -3.87 11.54
N ARG A 83 14.11 -4.89 10.75
CA ARG A 83 13.05 -4.74 9.75
C ARG A 83 11.67 -4.61 10.39
N SER A 84 11.35 -5.36 11.45
CA SER A 84 10.06 -5.21 12.15
C SER A 84 9.98 -3.88 12.87
N VAL A 85 11.08 -3.35 13.42
CA VAL A 85 11.11 -2.01 14.02
C VAL A 85 10.92 -0.95 12.93
N ILE A 86 11.59 -1.05 11.78
CA ILE A 86 11.37 -0.11 10.67
C ILE A 86 9.93 -0.19 10.15
N ILE A 87 9.41 -1.39 9.92
CA ILE A 87 8.04 -1.58 9.45
C ILE A 87 7.05 -1.09 10.50
N GLY A 88 7.31 -1.34 11.79
CA GLY A 88 6.54 -0.82 12.92
C GLY A 88 6.50 0.70 12.90
N VAL A 89 7.67 1.36 12.86
CA VAL A 89 7.80 2.82 12.79
C VAL A 89 7.15 3.40 11.54
N PHE A 90 7.18 2.67 10.42
CA PHE A 90 6.49 3.08 9.19
C PHE A 90 4.97 2.96 9.32
N ASN A 91 4.46 1.93 10.00
CA ASN A 91 3.05 1.82 10.32
C ASN A 91 2.61 2.89 11.33
N ASP A 92 3.39 3.13 12.38
CA ASP A 92 3.14 4.19 13.37
C ASP A 92 3.13 5.57 12.69
N LEU A 93 4.04 5.81 11.75
CA LEU A 93 4.05 6.98 10.88
C LEU A 93 2.75 7.10 10.06
N LEU A 94 2.26 6.01 9.47
CA LEU A 94 1.01 6.01 8.71
C LEU A 94 -0.21 6.25 9.61
N ASP A 95 -0.22 5.68 10.81
CA ASP A 95 -1.27 5.87 11.80
C ASP A 95 -1.25 7.29 12.41
N GLY A 96 -0.11 7.98 12.35
CA GLY A 96 0.04 9.38 12.77
C GLY A 96 0.78 9.55 14.10
N ASP A 97 1.30 8.47 14.68
CA ASP A 97 2.15 8.50 15.86
C ASP A 97 3.61 8.75 15.45
N LEU A 98 3.99 10.02 15.54
CA LEU A 98 5.34 10.48 15.19
C LEU A 98 6.30 10.48 16.39
N ASP A 99 5.80 10.16 17.59
CA ASP A 99 6.62 10.18 18.81
C ASP A 99 7.66 9.05 18.78
N MET A 100 7.29 7.89 18.22
CA MET A 100 8.21 6.78 17.99
C MET A 100 9.26 7.09 16.93
N VAL A 101 8.88 7.80 15.86
CA VAL A 101 9.81 8.29 14.83
C VAL A 101 10.80 9.28 15.46
N ARG A 102 10.32 10.20 16.29
CA ARG A 102 11.12 11.20 17.00
C ARG A 102 12.11 10.53 17.96
N SER A 103 11.64 9.55 18.74
CA SER A 103 12.46 8.76 19.66
C SER A 103 13.57 8.00 18.91
N LEU A 104 13.23 7.36 17.79
CA LEU A 104 14.19 6.66 16.96
C LEU A 104 15.24 7.62 16.37
N LEU A 105 14.82 8.76 15.80
CA LEU A 105 15.73 9.77 15.25
C LEU A 105 16.71 10.29 16.32
N ARG A 106 16.24 10.49 17.55
CA ARG A 106 17.10 10.85 18.69
C ARG A 106 18.10 9.75 19.02
N THR A 107 17.67 8.49 19.14
CA THR A 107 18.59 7.37 19.40
C THR A 107 19.63 7.21 18.30
N VAL A 108 19.27 7.43 17.02
CA VAL A 108 20.21 7.34 15.89
C VAL A 108 21.20 8.50 15.91
N ASN A 109 20.76 9.70 16.28
CA ASN A 109 21.65 10.85 16.45
C ASN A 109 22.62 10.66 17.63
N ASP A 110 22.16 10.06 18.73
CA ASP A 110 23.00 9.73 19.90
C ASP A 110 24.05 8.65 19.56
N LEU A 111 23.68 7.68 18.72
CA LEU A 111 24.59 6.61 18.27
C LEU A 111 25.62 7.11 17.24
N ASN A 112 25.33 8.19 16.52
CA ASN A 112 26.21 8.77 15.51
C ASN A 112 26.22 10.31 15.61
N PRO A 113 27.00 10.88 16.54
CA PRO A 113 27.10 12.34 16.72
C PRO A 113 27.68 13.07 15.49
N SER A 114 28.27 12.34 14.54
CA SER A 114 28.72 12.89 13.25
C SER A 114 27.57 13.27 12.30
N LEU A 115 26.35 12.75 12.51
CA LEU A 115 25.19 13.02 11.65
C LEU A 115 24.60 14.43 11.84
N ARG A 116 25.00 15.17 12.89
CA ARG A 116 24.59 16.57 13.18
C ARG A 116 23.10 16.84 12.95
N ILE A 117 22.23 15.89 13.30
CA ILE A 117 20.79 16.12 13.24
C ILE A 117 20.43 16.86 14.53
N GLY A 118 20.57 18.18 14.52
CA GLY A 118 20.05 19.01 15.59
C GLY A 118 18.53 18.84 15.74
N GLU A 119 17.96 19.29 16.85
CA GLU A 119 16.50 19.27 17.09
C GLU A 119 15.70 19.91 15.95
N GLU A 120 16.27 20.93 15.29
CA GLU A 120 15.70 21.57 14.10
C GLU A 120 15.63 20.62 12.88
N GLY A 121 16.66 19.78 12.69
CA GLY A 121 16.69 18.77 11.64
C GLY A 121 15.66 17.66 11.89
N ILE A 122 15.48 17.25 13.15
CA ILE A 122 14.44 16.29 13.54
C ILE A 122 13.06 16.87 13.25
N ASN A 123 12.79 18.12 13.63
CA ASN A 123 11.50 18.77 13.38
C ASN A 123 11.23 18.94 11.88
N SER A 124 12.23 19.30 11.08
CA SER A 124 12.10 19.39 9.61
C SER A 124 11.76 18.03 8.99
N VAL A 125 12.42 16.96 9.44
CA VAL A 125 12.09 15.58 9.02
C VAL A 125 10.66 15.23 9.40
N LEU A 126 10.22 15.53 10.63
CA LEU A 126 8.85 15.24 11.06
C LEU A 126 7.80 15.98 10.22
N VAL A 127 8.00 17.27 9.91
CA VAL A 127 7.11 18.04 9.02
C VAL A 127 7.09 17.44 7.61
N SER A 128 8.25 17.03 7.09
CA SER A 128 8.32 16.38 5.78
C SER A 128 7.58 15.03 5.76
N LEU A 129 7.68 14.25 6.84
CA LEU A 129 6.99 12.97 7.00
C LEU A 129 5.48 13.15 7.15
N GLN A 130 5.02 14.20 7.84
CA GLN A 130 3.61 14.59 7.89
C GLN A 130 3.08 14.93 6.49
N ALA A 131 3.80 15.75 5.72
CA ALA A 131 3.41 16.07 4.35
C ALA A 131 3.36 14.83 3.44
N ILE A 132 4.28 13.88 3.64
CA ILE A 132 4.25 12.58 2.93
C ILE A 132 3.02 11.77 3.34
N ARG A 133 2.69 11.71 4.63
CA ARG A 133 1.52 11.00 5.17
C ARG A 133 0.23 11.56 4.57
N GLU A 134 0.04 12.88 4.62
CA GLU A 134 -1.13 13.54 4.04
C GLU A 134 -1.28 13.16 2.56
N ARG A 135 -0.21 13.30 1.78
CA ARG A 135 -0.20 12.92 0.36
C ARG A 135 -0.46 11.43 0.13
N ALA A 136 0.03 10.55 0.99
CA ALA A 136 -0.18 9.12 0.89
C ALA A 136 -1.64 8.74 1.18
N LEU A 137 -2.26 9.36 2.19
CA LEU A 137 -3.68 9.17 2.49
C LEU A 137 -4.56 9.69 1.34
N THR A 138 -4.28 10.89 0.83
CA THR A 138 -4.96 11.45 -0.36
C THR A 138 -4.82 10.51 -1.56
N CYS A 139 -3.62 9.97 -1.79
CA CYS A 139 -3.37 9.01 -2.87
C CYS A 139 -4.17 7.72 -2.68
N ARG A 140 -4.23 7.18 -1.46
CA ARG A 140 -5.02 5.98 -1.14
C ARG A 140 -6.50 6.22 -1.45
N THR A 141 -7.07 7.34 -1.01
CA THR A 141 -8.46 7.71 -1.28
C THR A 141 -8.72 7.83 -2.77
N CYS A 142 -7.84 8.50 -3.52
CA CYS A 142 -7.92 8.58 -4.98
C CYS A 142 -7.91 7.20 -5.63
N ILE A 143 -6.98 6.33 -5.24
CA ILE A 143 -6.85 4.98 -5.80
C ILE A 143 -8.12 4.17 -5.54
N LEU A 144 -8.66 4.22 -4.31
CA LEU A 144 -9.88 3.49 -3.96
C LEU A 144 -11.10 4.00 -4.74
N ALA A 145 -11.28 5.33 -4.84
CA ALA A 145 -12.35 5.94 -5.61
C ALA A 145 -12.24 5.59 -7.10
N LEU A 146 -11.05 5.70 -7.68
CA LEU A 146 -10.78 5.32 -9.07
C LEU A 146 -11.03 3.82 -9.30
N HIS A 147 -10.59 2.97 -8.38
CA HIS A 147 -10.76 1.53 -8.51
C HIS A 147 -12.24 1.14 -8.55
N HIS A 148 -13.08 1.76 -7.71
CA HIS A 148 -14.52 1.53 -7.71
C HIS A 148 -15.17 1.94 -9.05
N GLU A 149 -14.91 3.17 -9.52
CA GLU A 149 -15.47 3.68 -10.77
C GLU A 149 -14.98 2.89 -12.00
N LEU A 150 -13.69 2.54 -12.04
CA LEU A 150 -13.11 1.72 -13.11
C LEU A 150 -13.69 0.31 -13.15
N THR A 151 -13.93 -0.30 -11.98
CA THR A 151 -14.56 -1.62 -11.91
C THR A 151 -15.96 -1.57 -12.51
N HIS A 152 -16.77 -0.57 -12.15
CA HIS A 152 -18.09 -0.37 -12.74
C HIS A 152 -18.06 -0.09 -14.24
N LEU A 153 -17.09 0.72 -14.72
CA LEU A 153 -16.92 0.98 -16.15
C LEU A 153 -16.62 -0.33 -16.90
N LEU A 154 -15.71 -1.16 -16.38
CA LEU A 154 -15.35 -2.45 -16.96
C LEU A 154 -16.54 -3.42 -17.01
N GLU A 155 -17.37 -3.45 -15.97
CA GLU A 155 -18.61 -4.25 -15.95
C GLU A 155 -19.58 -3.84 -17.06
N VAL A 156 -19.83 -2.54 -17.20
CA VAL A 156 -20.72 -2.01 -18.24
C VAL A 156 -20.13 -2.22 -19.64
N GLN A 157 -18.81 -2.10 -19.78
CA GLN A 157 -18.12 -2.37 -21.04
C GLN A 157 -18.21 -3.84 -21.45
N ARG A 158 -18.10 -4.78 -20.49
CA ARG A 158 -18.33 -6.22 -20.74
C ARG A 158 -19.78 -6.46 -21.16
N ALA A 159 -20.74 -5.90 -20.45
CA ALA A 159 -22.16 -6.01 -20.80
C ALA A 159 -22.48 -5.43 -22.20
N PHE A 160 -21.73 -4.41 -22.65
CA PHE A 160 -21.84 -3.87 -24.01
C PHE A 160 -21.25 -4.81 -25.07
N HIS A 161 -20.14 -5.48 -24.75
CA HIS A 161 -19.47 -6.42 -25.65
C HIS A 161 -20.30 -7.70 -25.86
N ASP A 162 -21.03 -8.16 -24.83
CA ASP A 162 -21.82 -9.38 -24.90
C ASP A 162 -23.16 -9.24 -25.67
N LEU A 163 -23.51 -8.01 -26.10
CA LEU A 163 -24.74 -7.75 -26.86
C LEU A 163 -24.57 -7.97 -28.36
N SER A 164 -25.64 -8.46 -28.99
CA SER A 164 -25.74 -8.57 -30.45
C SER A 164 -25.71 -7.19 -31.12
N TYR A 165 -25.15 -7.13 -32.34
CA TYR A 165 -25.06 -5.88 -33.10
C TYR A 165 -26.41 -5.22 -33.38
N PHE A 166 -27.48 -6.02 -33.47
CA PHE A 166 -28.82 -5.57 -33.81
C PHE A 166 -29.64 -5.03 -32.64
N ASP A 167 -29.16 -5.15 -31.40
CA ASP A 167 -29.86 -4.64 -30.20
C ASP A 167 -29.63 -3.13 -30.00
N ILE A 168 -30.02 -2.32 -31.00
CA ILE A 168 -29.75 -0.87 -31.07
C ILE A 168 -30.21 -0.13 -29.80
N ARG A 169 -31.38 -0.49 -29.25
CA ARG A 169 -31.91 0.13 -28.03
C ARG A 169 -31.08 -0.17 -26.78
N ARG A 170 -30.62 -1.41 -26.61
CA ARG A 170 -29.78 -1.79 -25.46
C ARG A 170 -28.38 -1.20 -25.60
N ARG A 171 -27.84 -1.18 -26.82
CA ARG A 171 -26.55 -0.55 -27.10
C ARG A 171 -26.58 0.94 -26.82
N SER A 172 -27.59 1.68 -27.29
CA SER A 172 -27.70 3.11 -27.03
C SER A 172 -27.86 3.42 -25.53
N CYS A 173 -28.66 2.63 -24.80
CA CYS A 173 -28.79 2.76 -23.35
C CYS A 173 -27.44 2.55 -22.62
N LEU A 174 -26.69 1.49 -22.97
CA LEU A 174 -25.38 1.22 -22.39
C LEU A 174 -24.33 2.26 -22.80
N THR A 175 -24.38 2.80 -24.02
CA THR A 175 -23.49 3.90 -24.44
C THR A 175 -23.74 5.17 -23.64
N ILE A 176 -25.01 5.52 -23.37
CA ILE A 176 -25.35 6.65 -22.49
C ILE A 176 -24.88 6.38 -21.06
N ARG A 177 -25.04 5.15 -20.56
CA ARG A 177 -24.55 4.76 -19.24
C ARG A 177 -23.01 4.83 -19.13
N LEU A 178 -22.29 4.37 -20.15
CA LEU A 178 -20.82 4.50 -20.22
C LEU A 178 -20.39 5.97 -20.25
N ALA A 179 -21.04 6.80 -21.06
CA ALA A 179 -20.79 8.24 -21.09
C ALA A 179 -21.08 8.91 -19.74
N ARG A 180 -22.09 8.44 -19.00
CA ARG A 180 -22.36 8.93 -17.64
C ARG A 180 -21.25 8.55 -16.68
N LEU A 181 -20.82 7.29 -16.69
CA LEU A 181 -19.76 6.79 -15.81
C LEU A 181 -18.41 7.47 -16.07
N THR A 182 -18.09 7.77 -17.33
CA THR A 182 -16.84 8.46 -17.66
C THR A 182 -16.83 9.92 -17.19
N VAL A 183 -17.99 10.58 -17.20
CA VAL A 183 -18.15 11.96 -16.72
C VAL A 183 -18.29 12.00 -15.20
N SER A 184 -18.84 10.95 -14.57
CA SER A 184 -18.93 10.85 -13.11
C SER A 184 -17.60 10.55 -12.44
N LEU A 185 -16.67 9.86 -13.11
CA LEU A 185 -15.36 9.51 -12.55
C LEU A 185 -14.60 10.72 -11.97
N PRO A 186 -14.38 11.84 -12.71
CA PRO A 186 -13.70 13.01 -12.13
C PRO A 186 -14.52 13.68 -11.01
N ILE A 187 -15.87 13.61 -11.05
CA ILE A 187 -16.73 14.14 -9.99
C ILE A 187 -16.64 13.30 -8.71
N ALA A 188 -16.63 11.98 -8.84
CA ALA A 188 -16.50 11.06 -7.71
C ALA A 188 -15.13 11.20 -7.04
N LEU A 189 -14.08 11.36 -7.85
CA LEU A 189 -12.73 11.64 -7.38
C LEU A 189 -12.67 12.97 -6.61
N GLU A 190 -13.24 14.03 -7.17
CA GLU A 190 -13.33 15.34 -6.53
C GLU A 190 -14.05 15.27 -5.17
N ARG A 191 -15.17 14.53 -5.10
CA ARG A 191 -15.94 14.35 -3.86
C ARG A 191 -15.15 13.61 -2.79
N ALA A 192 -14.53 12.48 -3.15
CA ALA A 192 -13.73 11.69 -2.22
C ALA A 192 -12.56 12.50 -1.65
N LEU A 193 -11.96 13.39 -2.46
CA LEU A 193 -10.93 14.32 -2.01
C LEU A 193 -11.48 15.41 -1.06
N THR A 194 -12.64 15.98 -1.38
CA THR A 194 -13.25 17.01 -0.51
C THR A 194 -13.75 16.45 0.81
N GLU A 195 -14.27 15.23 0.84
CA GLU A 195 -14.73 14.54 2.05
C GLU A 195 -13.54 14.27 2.99
N GLN A 196 -12.42 13.78 2.46
CA GLN A 196 -11.22 13.59 3.25
C GLN A 196 -10.68 14.90 3.85
N ASN A 197 -10.61 15.97 3.04
CA ASN A 197 -10.17 17.27 3.53
C ASN A 197 -11.13 17.83 4.60
N ALA A 198 -12.43 17.54 4.51
CA ALA A 198 -13.40 17.94 5.52
C ALA A 198 -13.18 17.18 6.83
N ASP A 199 -12.98 15.86 6.76
CA ASP A 199 -12.70 15.03 7.95
C ASP A 199 -11.42 15.47 8.67
N ASP A 200 -10.37 15.85 7.94
CA ASP A 200 -9.13 16.39 8.51
C ASP A 200 -9.35 17.75 9.21
N ILE A 201 -10.21 18.62 8.66
CA ILE A 201 -10.55 19.93 9.26
C ILE A 201 -11.39 19.74 10.54
N TYR A 202 -12.37 18.84 10.53
CA TYR A 202 -13.20 18.55 11.71
C TYR A 202 -12.42 17.82 12.82
N ALA A 203 -11.38 17.06 12.48
CA ALA A 203 -10.48 16.44 13.47
C ALA A 203 -9.50 17.44 14.10
N ALA A 204 -9.10 18.49 13.37
CA ALA A 204 -8.15 19.50 13.84
C ALA A 204 -8.79 20.64 14.65
N ASP A 205 -10.07 20.94 14.42
CA ASP A 205 -10.73 22.11 15.00
C ASP A 205 -11.91 21.76 15.94
N GLY A 206 -11.58 21.56 17.21
CA GLY A 206 -12.56 21.55 18.31
C GLY A 206 -13.04 22.95 18.74
N THR A 207 -12.66 24.04 18.05
CA THR A 207 -13.01 25.40 18.50
C THR A 207 -13.30 26.39 17.36
N ARG A 208 -14.60 26.42 17.00
CA ARG A 208 -15.39 27.58 16.52
C ARG A 208 -15.28 28.07 15.06
N ASP A 209 -16.48 28.40 14.62
CA ASP A 209 -16.90 29.31 13.55
C ASP A 209 -16.89 28.76 12.12
N GLY A 210 -18.03 28.12 11.81
CA GLY A 210 -18.43 27.81 10.45
C GLY A 210 -18.69 29.06 9.64
N VAL A 211 -17.85 29.30 8.62
CA VAL A 211 -18.20 30.07 7.43
C VAL A 211 -17.43 29.50 6.23
N GLY A 212 -18.16 28.94 5.26
CA GLY A 212 -17.73 28.94 3.84
C GLY A 212 -17.01 27.70 3.29
N GLY A 213 -17.55 26.49 3.42
CA GLY A 213 -16.95 25.26 2.85
C GLY A 213 -17.47 24.82 1.48
N ALA A 214 -18.46 25.49 0.87
CA ALA A 214 -19.23 24.89 -0.23
C ALA A 214 -18.60 24.97 -1.64
N ASP A 215 -17.53 25.75 -1.85
CA ASP A 215 -17.04 26.10 -3.20
C ASP A 215 -15.54 25.82 -3.45
N ARG A 216 -14.85 25.15 -2.52
CA ARG A 216 -13.44 24.75 -2.74
C ARG A 216 -13.40 23.40 -3.43
N THR A 217 -13.48 23.42 -4.76
CA THR A 217 -13.06 22.27 -5.57
C THR A 217 -11.55 22.07 -5.37
N ALA A 218 -11.15 20.90 -4.88
CA ALA A 218 -9.80 20.49 -4.59
C ALA A 218 -8.94 20.26 -5.86
N LEU A 219 -9.54 19.85 -6.98
CA LEU A 219 -8.83 19.54 -8.22
C LEU A 219 -9.37 20.32 -9.44
N MET A 220 -10.69 20.40 -9.58
CA MET A 220 -11.32 21.02 -10.74
C MET A 220 -11.61 22.51 -10.55
N ASN A 221 -11.80 23.25 -11.65
CA ASN A 221 -12.37 24.60 -11.57
C ASN A 221 -13.88 24.50 -11.27
N ALA A 222 -14.40 25.28 -10.31
CA ALA A 222 -15.82 25.30 -9.93
C ALA A 222 -16.79 25.50 -11.11
N ARG A 223 -16.35 26.14 -12.21
CA ARG A 223 -17.14 26.23 -13.45
C ARG A 223 -17.23 24.89 -14.18
N VAL A 224 -16.12 24.17 -14.30
CA VAL A 224 -16.04 22.86 -14.97
C VAL A 224 -16.82 21.82 -14.18
N TYR A 225 -16.69 21.81 -12.85
CA TYR A 225 -17.44 20.91 -11.98
C TYR A 225 -18.97 21.08 -12.14
N ARG A 226 -19.46 22.32 -12.20
CA ARG A 226 -20.89 22.61 -12.44
C ARG A 226 -21.35 22.14 -13.82
N LEU A 227 -20.54 22.31 -14.86
CA LEU A 227 -20.84 21.83 -16.21
C LEU A 227 -20.90 20.31 -16.26
N LEU A 228 -19.92 19.61 -15.69
CA LEU A 228 -19.90 18.14 -15.62
C LEU A 228 -21.12 17.62 -14.86
N ARG A 229 -21.50 18.25 -13.74
CA ARG A 229 -22.70 17.89 -12.97
C ARG A 229 -23.98 18.08 -13.79
N GLY A 230 -24.09 19.17 -14.54
CA GLY A 230 -25.21 19.39 -15.46
C GLY A 230 -25.28 18.31 -16.54
N LEU A 231 -24.12 17.92 -17.09
CA LEU A 231 -24.02 16.89 -18.13
C LEU A 231 -24.40 15.50 -17.59
N VAL A 232 -23.98 15.14 -16.37
CA VAL A 232 -24.44 13.90 -15.70
C VAL A 232 -25.96 13.90 -15.55
N HIS A 233 -26.57 14.99 -15.12
CA HIS A 233 -28.03 15.08 -14.96
C HIS A 233 -28.78 14.90 -16.29
N VAL A 234 -28.25 15.46 -17.38
CA VAL A 234 -28.81 15.25 -18.73
C VAL A 234 -28.68 13.77 -19.13
N LEU A 235 -27.51 13.15 -18.90
CA LEU A 235 -27.28 11.74 -19.22
C LEU A 235 -28.19 10.80 -18.40
N GLU A 236 -28.42 11.09 -17.12
CA GLU A 236 -29.39 10.36 -16.29
C GLU A 236 -30.81 10.45 -16.85
N ARG A 237 -31.22 11.66 -17.24
CA ARG A 237 -32.54 11.87 -17.83
C ARG A 237 -32.70 11.11 -19.15
N MET A 238 -31.66 11.07 -19.98
CA MET A 238 -31.68 10.27 -21.22
C MET A 238 -31.71 8.76 -20.95
N GLU A 239 -31.01 8.26 -19.93
CA GLU A 239 -31.10 6.85 -19.53
C GLU A 239 -32.51 6.48 -19.08
N HIS A 240 -33.19 7.35 -18.34
CA HIS A 240 -34.57 7.14 -17.91
C HIS A 240 -35.59 7.16 -19.06
N VAL A 241 -35.35 7.91 -20.13
CA VAL A 241 -36.21 7.93 -21.32
C VAL A 241 -35.98 6.70 -22.21
N LEU A 242 -34.79 6.11 -22.17
CA LEU A 242 -34.45 4.91 -22.95
C LEU A 242 -34.74 3.58 -22.26
N LYS A 243 -34.94 3.58 -20.93
CA LYS A 243 -35.40 2.43 -20.15
C LYS A 243 -36.89 2.17 -20.39
#